data_AF-A0A6G4QSC4-F1
#
_entry.id   AF-A0A6G4QSC4-F1
#
_cell.length_a   1.000
_cell.length_b   1.000
_cell.length_c   1.000
_cell.angle_alpha   90.00
_cell.angle_beta   90.00
_cell.angle_gamma   90.00
#
_symmetry.space_group_name_H-M   'P 1'
#
loop_
_entity.id
_entity.type
_entity.pdbx_description
1 polymer ?
#
loop_
_entity_poly.entity_id
_entity_poly.type
_entity_poly.pdbx_seq_one_letter_code
_entity_poly.pdbx_strand_id
1 'polypeptide(L)'
;MADFTPSQSDQDLLVHERTYHAFSVFVRWSIVGVAVALTVLTLWFATPAGFLGGLIAGVVLAVAGYFAVIRHEQHQPLDLWTEGR
;
A
#
# COMPACT_ATOMS: atom_id res chain seq x y z
N MET A 1 29.20 -16.16 -19.94
CA MET A 1 28.21 -15.33 -19.24
C MET A 1 27.60 -14.44 -20.31
N ALA A 2 26.30 -14.56 -20.59
CA ALA A 2 25.67 -13.64 -21.54
C ALA A 2 25.71 -12.23 -20.93
N ASP A 3 26.11 -11.24 -21.73
CA ASP A 3 26.19 -9.85 -21.32
C ASP A 3 24.76 -9.28 -21.25
N PHE A 4 24.20 -9.22 -20.04
CA PHE A 4 22.88 -8.66 -19.80
C PHE A 4 23.01 -7.13 -19.82
N THR A 5 22.65 -6.53 -20.95
CA THR A 5 22.58 -5.08 -21.14
C THR A 5 21.11 -4.65 -21.20
N PRO A 6 20.43 -4.52 -20.05
CA PRO A 6 19.01 -4.15 -20.02
C PRO A 6 18.84 -2.77 -20.64
N SER A 7 18.05 -2.70 -21.71
CA SER A 7 17.57 -1.43 -22.23
C SER A 7 16.32 -1.02 -21.46
N GLN A 8 16.16 0.27 -21.13
CA GLN A 8 14.94 0.77 -20.47
C GLN A 8 13.64 0.50 -21.27
N SER A 9 13.76 0.08 -22.53
CA SER A 9 12.65 -0.32 -23.41
C SER A 9 12.32 -1.81 -23.41
N ASP A 10 13.06 -2.63 -22.64
CA ASP A 10 12.84 -4.07 -22.58
C ASP A 10 11.42 -4.35 -22.03
N GLN A 11 10.58 -4.94 -22.88
CA GLN A 11 9.15 -5.12 -22.59
C GLN A 11 8.93 -6.06 -21.42
N ASP A 12 9.77 -7.08 -21.25
CA ASP A 12 9.61 -8.06 -20.18
C ASP A 12 9.87 -7.43 -18.81
N LEU A 13 10.87 -6.53 -18.72
CA LEU A 13 11.15 -5.75 -17.51
C LEU A 13 10.01 -4.79 -17.18
N LEU A 14 9.48 -4.07 -18.17
CA LEU A 14 8.37 -3.13 -17.96
C LEU A 14 7.09 -3.82 -17.47
N VAL A 15 6.79 -5.03 -17.97
CA VAL A 15 5.65 -5.83 -17.49
C VAL A 15 5.87 -6.28 -16.04
N HIS A 16 7.10 -6.68 -15.71
CA HIS A 16 7.47 -7.06 -14.34
C HIS A 16 7.30 -5.86 -13.37
N GLU A 17 7.89 -4.71 -13.69
CA GLU A 17 7.81 -3.49 -12.86
C GLU A 17 6.36 -3.05 -12.60
N ARG A 18 5.51 -3.07 -13.63
CA ARG A 18 4.07 -2.75 -13.48
C ARG A 18 3.37 -3.73 -12.53
N THR A 19 3.68 -5.01 -12.63
CA THR A 19 3.09 -6.04 -11.77
C THR A 19 3.53 -5.86 -10.32
N TYR A 20 4.82 -5.58 -10.10
CA TYR A 20 5.34 -5.30 -8.75
C TYR A 20 4.71 -4.06 -8.13
N HIS A 21 4.55 -2.99 -8.91
CA HIS A 21 3.87 -1.79 -8.44
C HIS A 21 2.42 -2.05 -8.07
N ALA A 22 1.69 -2.78 -8.91
CA ALA A 22 0.30 -3.14 -8.61
C ALA A 22 0.20 -4.00 -7.34
N PHE A 23 1.08 -4.98 -7.19
CA PHE A 23 1.15 -5.82 -6.01
C PHE A 23 1.48 -5.02 -4.74
N SER A 24 2.47 -4.12 -4.79
CA SER A 24 2.87 -3.33 -3.63
C SER A 24 1.75 -2.41 -3.15
N VAL A 25 1.02 -1.77 -4.07
CA VAL A 25 -0.17 -0.97 -3.75
C VAL A 25 -1.27 -1.84 -3.13
N PHE A 26 -1.53 -3.02 -3.70
CA PHE A 26 -2.54 -3.95 -3.19
C PHE A 26 -2.23 -4.45 -1.76
N VAL A 27 -0.97 -4.80 -1.49
CA VAL A 27 -0.53 -5.22 -0.15
C VAL A 27 -0.78 -4.12 0.87
N ARG A 28 -0.49 -2.86 0.53
CA ARG A 28 -0.74 -1.72 1.42
C ARG A 28 -2.22 -1.53 1.72
N TRP A 29 -3.08 -1.63 0.71
CA TRP A 29 -4.54 -1.65 0.92
C TRP A 29 -4.97 -2.77 1.86
N SER A 30 -4.38 -3.96 1.70
CA SER A 30 -4.68 -5.12 2.55
C SER A 30 -4.25 -4.89 4.00
N ILE A 31 -3.06 -4.35 4.24
CA ILE A 31 -2.56 -4.02 5.59
C ILE A 31 -3.46 -2.99 6.27
N VAL A 32 -3.80 -1.89 5.58
CA VAL A 32 -4.68 -0.86 6.13
C VAL A 32 -6.07 -1.44 6.42
N GLY A 33 -6.61 -2.25 5.50
CA GLY A 33 -7.90 -2.92 5.67
C GLY A 33 -7.93 -3.83 6.91
N VAL A 34 -6.88 -4.65 7.09
CA VAL A 34 -6.76 -5.53 8.27
C VAL A 34 -6.64 -4.71 9.55
N ALA A 35 -5.82 -3.66 9.57
CA ALA A 35 -5.66 -2.80 10.75
C ALA A 35 -6.98 -2.12 11.16
N VAL A 36 -7.75 -1.60 10.19
CA VAL A 36 -9.07 -1.00 10.42
C VAL A 36 -10.05 -2.05 10.94
N ALA A 37 -10.13 -3.22 10.30
CA ALA A 37 -11.04 -4.29 10.72
C ALA A 37 -10.75 -4.75 12.16
N LEU A 38 -9.48 -4.99 12.50
CA LEU A 38 -9.08 -5.35 13.86
C LEU A 38 -9.45 -4.25 14.86
N THR A 39 -9.22 -2.98 14.52
CA THR A 39 -9.55 -1.85 15.40
C THR A 39 -11.05 -1.75 15.66
N VAL A 40 -11.87 -1.82 14.61
CA VAL A 40 -13.34 -1.76 14.72
C VAL A 40 -13.86 -2.92 15.57
N LEU A 41 -13.45 -4.15 15.27
CA LEU A 41 -13.88 -5.33 16.00
C LEU A 41 -13.43 -5.29 17.47
N THR A 42 -12.21 -4.83 17.73
CA THR A 42 -11.69 -4.69 19.09
C THR A 42 -12.47 -3.66 19.89
N LEU A 43 -12.70 -2.47 19.33
CA LEU A 43 -13.43 -1.42 20.05
C LEU A 43 -14.91 -1.77 20.23
N TRP A 44 -15.50 -2.47 19.26
CA TRP A 44 -16.88 -2.93 19.36
C TRP A 44 -17.04 -3.93 20.52
N PHE A 45 -16.24 -4.99 20.55
CA PHE A 45 -16.49 -6.12 21.46
C PHE A 45 -15.65 -6.12 22.73
N ALA A 46 -14.47 -5.50 22.74
CA ALA A 46 -13.52 -5.58 23.84
C ALA A 46 -13.41 -4.29 24.67
N THR A 47 -14.21 -3.25 24.37
CA THR A 47 -14.18 -1.99 25.11
C THR A 47 -15.58 -1.42 25.34
N PRO A 48 -15.77 -0.52 26.33
CA PRO A 48 -17.04 0.21 26.52
C PRO A 48 -17.39 1.18 25.38
N ALA A 49 -16.51 1.41 24.41
CA ALA A 49 -16.76 2.31 23.28
C ALA A 49 -17.90 1.83 22.36
N GLY A 50 -18.15 0.51 22.33
CA GLY A 50 -19.23 -0.12 21.58
C GLY A 50 -19.11 0.08 20.06
N PHE A 51 -20.22 -0.18 19.36
CA PHE A 51 -20.25 -0.15 17.89
C PHE A 51 -19.86 1.22 17.31
N LEU A 52 -20.52 2.29 17.77
CA LEU A 52 -20.32 3.63 17.19
C LEU A 52 -18.91 4.15 17.46
N GLY A 53 -18.35 3.91 18.66
CA GLY A 53 -16.97 4.28 18.97
C GLY A 53 -15.98 3.53 18.08
N GLY A 54 -16.18 2.23 17.89
CA GLY A 54 -15.37 1.43 16.97
C GLY A 54 -15.47 1.89 15.52
N LEU A 55 -16.68 2.18 15.04
CA LEU A 55 -16.92 2.65 13.66
C LEU A 55 -16.23 3.99 13.39
N ILE A 56 -16.37 4.97 14.28
CA ILE A 56 -15.74 6.29 14.13
C ILE A 56 -14.21 6.14 14.11
N ALA A 57 -13.64 5.41 15.06
CA ALA A 57 -12.21 5.16 15.11
C ALA A 57 -11.71 4.44 13.86
N GLY A 58 -12.46 3.46 13.36
CA GLY A 58 -12.17 2.75 12.12
C GLY A 58 -12.15 3.67 10.90
N VAL A 59 -13.13 4.56 10.75
CA VAL A 59 -13.17 5.55 9.66
C VAL A 59 -11.98 6.50 9.74
N VAL A 60 -11.68 7.03 10.93
CA VAL A 60 -10.51 7.92 11.13
C VAL A 60 -9.22 7.20 10.76
N LEU A 61 -9.04 5.96 11.20
CA LEU A 61 -7.86 5.16 10.88
C LEU A 61 -7.77 4.82 9.39
N ALA A 62 -8.89 4.53 8.72
CA ALA A 62 -8.93 4.29 7.29
C ALA A 62 -8.48 5.52 6.49
N VAL A 63 -8.98 6.70 6.86
CA VAL A 63 -8.60 7.98 6.24
C VAL A 63 -7.11 8.26 6.48
N ALA A 64 -6.63 8.11 7.71
CA ALA A 64 -5.22 8.29 8.04
C ALA A 64 -4.32 7.31 7.26
N GLY A 65 -4.68 6.02 7.21
CA GLY A 65 -3.96 4.99 6.47
C GLY A 65 -3.92 5.27 4.97
N TYR A 66 -5.02 5.76 4.39
CA TYR A 66 -5.06 6.16 2.98
C TYR A 66 -4.04 7.27 2.68
N PHE A 67 -4.04 8.36 3.45
CA PHE A 67 -3.14 9.47 3.20
C PHE A 67 -1.67 9.15 3.51
N ALA A 68 -1.41 8.40 4.59
CA ALA A 68 -0.06 8.11 5.04
C ALA A 68 0.63 7.00 4.22
N VAL A 69 -0.10 5.93 3.89
CA VAL A 69 0.50 4.70 3.32
C VAL A 69 0.22 4.56 1.83
N ILE A 70 -1.01 4.87 1.40
CA ILE A 70 -1.47 4.52 0.05
C ILE A 70 -1.15 5.65 -0.91
N ARG A 71 -1.53 6.89 -0.55
CA ARG A 71 -1.30 8.07 -1.38
C ARG A 71 0.18 8.33 -1.63
N HIS A 72 1.03 8.13 -0.61
CA HIS A 72 2.47 8.39 -0.72
C HIS A 72 3.11 7.57 -1.86
N GLU A 73 2.71 6.31 -1.99
CA GLU A 73 3.31 5.36 -2.92
C GLU A 73 2.78 5.51 -4.35
N GLN A 74 1.53 5.94 -4.52
CA GLN A 74 1.00 6.26 -5.85
C GLN A 74 1.74 7.41 -6.53
N HIS A 75 2.40 8.27 -5.76
CA HIS A 75 3.17 9.40 -6.28
C HIS A 75 4.67 9.13 -6.38
N GLN A 76 5.13 7.93 -5.98
CA GLN A 76 6.54 7.59 -6.05
C GLN A 76 6.87 7.23 -7.51
N PRO A 77 7.80 7.95 -8.16
CA PRO A 77 8.21 7.61 -9.51
C PRO A 77 8.86 6.22 -9.49
N LEU A 78 8.40 5.34 -10.38
CA LEU A 78 8.90 3.96 -10.57
C LEU A 78 10.31 3.89 -11.16
N ASP A 79 11.01 5.01 -11.22
CA ASP A 79 12.33 5.11 -11.82
C ASP A 79 13.39 4.63 -10.83
N LEU A 80 13.52 3.31 -10.68
CA LEU A 80 14.54 2.67 -9.86
C LEU A 80 15.97 2.85 -10.42
N TRP A 81 16.10 3.44 -11.62
CA TRP A 81 17.34 3.56 -12.37
C TRP A 81 17.84 5.00 -12.51
N THR A 82 17.15 5.97 -11.87
CA THR A 82 17.60 7.37 -11.80
C THR A 82 18.51 7.67 -10.61
N GLU A 83 18.73 6.71 -9.70
CA GLU A 83 19.75 6.83 -8.66
C GLU A 83 21.13 6.44 -9.24
N GLY A 84 21.70 7.36 -10.03
CA GLY A 84 22.96 7.13 -10.74
C GLY A 84 23.33 8.18 -11.77
N ARG A 85 23.23 9.48 -11.43
CA ARG A 85 24.09 10.53 -12.01
C ARG A 85 24.57 11.46 -10.92
#